data_AF-E1QTI3-F1
#
_entry.id   AF-E1QTI3-F1
#
_cell.length_a   1.000
_cell.length_b   1.000
_cell.length_c   1.000
_cell.angle_alpha   90.00
_cell.angle_beta   90.00
_cell.angle_gamma   90.00
#
_symmetry.space_group_name_H-M   'P 1'
#
loop_
_entity.id
_entity.type
_entity.pdbx_description
1 polymer ?
#
loop_
_entity_poly.entity_id
_entity_poly.type
_entity_poly.pdbx_seq_one_letter_code
_entity_poly.pdbx_strand_id
1 'polypeptide(L)'
;MAVRVRVRLRSGSRDVVTSAVINTGFETDTPNIAIPTPLARMLGLWPLSGGELISLETGGGETEAYLVNNALSLSLELEDRVVGPIMVNAIINPI
;
A
#
# COMPACT_ATOMS: atom_id res chain seq x y z
N MET A 1 -5.69 13.08 11.75
CA MET A 1 -4.40 13.75 11.43
C MET A 1 -3.73 12.99 10.30
N ALA A 2 -2.97 13.65 9.43
CA ALA A 2 -2.29 13.00 8.31
C ALA A 2 -0.82 13.44 8.25
N VAL A 3 0.09 12.49 8.01
CA VAL A 3 1.53 12.73 7.91
C VAL A 3 2.05 12.15 6.61
N ARG A 4 2.78 12.96 5.84
CA ARG A 4 3.47 12.50 4.64
C ARG A 4 4.84 11.96 5.02
N VAL A 5 5.13 10.73 4.65
CA VAL A 5 6.40 10.05 4.92
C VAL A 5 7.01 9.54 3.64
N ARG A 6 8.34 9.41 3.61
CA ARG A 6 9.04 8.71 2.53
C ARG A 6 9.09 7.22 2.86
N VAL A 7 8.66 6.39 1.93
CA VAL A 7 8.61 4.93 2.06
C VAL A 7 9.40 4.28 0.95
N ARG A 8 10.02 3.13 1.27
CA ARG A 8 10.45 2.15 0.28
C ARG A 8 9.47 0.98 0.32
N LEU A 9 8.91 0.65 -0.84
CA LEU A 9 8.06 -0.51 -1.05
C LEU A 9 8.82 -1.54 -1.86
N ARG A 10 8.81 -2.80 -1.44
CA ARG A 10 9.50 -3.90 -2.13
C ARG A 10 8.58 -5.10 -2.31
N SER A 11 8.60 -5.67 -3.51
CA SER A 11 8.00 -6.97 -3.84
C SER A 11 9.00 -7.81 -4.62
N GLY A 12 9.47 -8.92 -4.04
CA GLY A 12 10.52 -9.76 -4.63
C GLY A 12 11.79 -8.97 -4.98
N SER A 13 12.11 -8.92 -6.28
CA SER A 13 13.27 -8.20 -6.83
C SER A 13 12.99 -6.74 -7.20
N ARG A 14 11.75 -6.25 -7.06
CA ARG A 14 11.35 -4.89 -7.44
C ARG A 14 11.20 -4.02 -6.20
N ASP A 15 11.75 -2.83 -6.23
CA ASP A 15 11.54 -1.82 -5.19
C ASP A 15 11.27 -0.42 -5.78
N VAL A 16 10.51 0.37 -5.04
CA VAL A 16 10.17 1.76 -5.38
C VAL A 16 10.23 2.60 -4.12
N VAL A 17 10.98 3.70 -4.18
CA VAL A 17 10.95 4.75 -3.15
C VAL A 17 9.95 5.82 -3.57
N THR A 18 8.97 6.09 -2.73
CA THR A 18 7.92 7.08 -2.98
C THR A 18 7.49 7.76 -1.68
N SER A 19 6.52 8.65 -1.74
CA SER A 19 5.87 9.21 -0.56
C SER A 19 4.53 8.52 -0.30
N ALA A 20 4.20 8.29 0.97
CA ALA A 20 2.89 7.81 1.42
C ALA A 20 2.28 8.78 2.44
N VAL A 21 0.97 8.70 2.61
CA VAL A 21 0.23 9.45 3.65
C VAL A 21 -0.26 8.47 4.71
N ILE A 22 0.25 8.60 5.92
CA ILE A 22 -0.24 7.87 7.09
C ILE A 22 -1.33 8.71 7.73
N ASN A 23 -2.49 8.12 7.99
CA ASN A 23 -3.63 8.81 8.57
C ASN A 23 -4.43 7.90 9.51
N THR A 24 -5.22 8.51 10.38
CA THR A 24 -6.14 7.83 11.32
C THR A 24 -7.56 7.71 10.78
N GLY A 25 -7.79 8.01 9.50
CA GLY A 25 -9.10 7.89 8.85
C GLY A 25 -9.28 6.54 8.15
N PHE A 26 -8.27 5.67 8.19
CA PHE A 26 -8.27 4.34 7.62
C PHE A 26 -7.61 3.40 8.63
N GLU A 27 -8.45 2.70 9.40
CA GLU A 27 -8.02 1.80 10.47
C GLU A 27 -8.36 0.36 10.11
N THR A 28 -7.39 -0.53 10.31
CA THR A 28 -7.49 -1.94 9.95
C THR A 28 -6.68 -2.76 10.94
N ASP A 29 -7.10 -4.00 11.21
CA ASP A 29 -6.41 -4.90 12.15
C ASP A 29 -5.00 -5.32 11.68
N THR A 30 -4.76 -5.21 10.37
CA THR A 30 -3.47 -5.50 9.74
C THR A 30 -2.87 -4.25 9.10
N PRO A 31 -1.55 -4.16 8.91
CA PRO A 31 -0.95 -3.08 8.16
C PRO A 31 -1.37 -3.12 6.67
N ASN A 32 -2.11 -2.11 6.23
CA ASN A 32 -2.56 -1.97 4.85
C ASN A 32 -1.98 -0.70 4.22
N ILE A 33 -1.63 -0.77 2.92
CA ILE A 33 -1.29 0.40 2.13
C ILE A 33 -2.11 0.42 0.83
N ALA A 34 -2.81 1.52 0.60
CA ALA A 34 -3.47 1.76 -0.68
C ALA A 34 -2.44 2.31 -1.69
N ILE A 35 -2.33 1.67 -2.84
CA ILE A 35 -1.43 2.08 -3.93
C ILE A 35 -2.20 2.23 -5.25
N PRO A 36 -1.83 3.20 -6.10
CA PRO A 36 -2.45 3.34 -7.41
C PRO A 36 -1.93 2.26 -8.37
N THR A 37 -2.76 1.89 -9.35
CA THR A 37 -2.43 0.85 -10.35
C THR A 37 -1.06 1.02 -11.04
N PRO A 38 -0.61 2.23 -11.44
CA PRO A 38 0.73 2.41 -12.00
C PRO A 38 1.86 1.97 -11.05
N LEU A 39 1.74 2.26 -9.74
CA LEU A 39 2.72 1.82 -8.74
C LEU A 39 2.66 0.30 -8.55
N ALA A 40 1.46 -0.29 -8.56
CA ALA A 40 1.28 -1.74 -8.52
C ALA A 40 1.95 -2.44 -9.73
N ARG A 41 1.88 -1.86 -10.94
CA ARG A 41 2.59 -2.38 -12.13
C ARG A 41 4.10 -2.34 -11.95
N MET A 42 4.65 -1.24 -11.42
CA MET A 42 6.08 -1.12 -11.14
C MET A 42 6.53 -2.18 -10.13
N LEU A 43 5.74 -2.44 -9.10
CA LEU A 43 6.01 -3.45 -8.08
C LEU A 43 5.70 -4.89 -8.53
N GLY A 44 5.14 -5.08 -9.73
CA GLY A 44 4.81 -6.41 -10.26
C GLY A 44 3.56 -7.04 -9.65
N LEU A 45 2.74 -6.26 -8.97
CA LEU A 45 1.44 -6.67 -8.42
C LEU A 45 0.29 -6.51 -9.42
N TRP A 46 0.54 -5.89 -10.58
CA TRP A 46 -0.45 -5.70 -11.64
C TRP A 46 0.09 -6.16 -13.01
N PRO A 47 -0.68 -6.90 -13.84
CA PRO A 47 -2.03 -7.40 -13.58
C PRO A 47 -2.08 -8.37 -12.39
N LEU A 48 -3.22 -8.44 -11.70
CA LEU A 48 -3.36 -9.26 -10.51
C LEU A 48 -3.18 -10.74 -10.86
N SER A 49 -2.26 -11.41 -10.17
CA SER A 49 -2.12 -12.87 -10.20
C SER A 49 -2.88 -13.55 -9.06
N GLY A 50 -3.42 -12.77 -8.11
CA GLY A 50 -4.17 -13.21 -6.94
C GLY A 50 -4.53 -12.01 -6.06
N GLY A 51 -5.58 -12.17 -5.26
CA GLY A 51 -6.13 -11.12 -4.40
C GLY A 51 -7.64 -11.26 -4.24
N GLU A 52 -8.19 -10.58 -3.24
CA GLU A 52 -9.62 -10.59 -2.93
C GLU A 52 -10.24 -9.27 -3.38
N LEU A 53 -11.45 -9.32 -3.96
CA LEU A 53 -12.25 -8.12 -4.18
C LEU A 53 -12.88 -7.73 -2.85
N ILE A 54 -12.63 -6.51 -2.39
CA ILE A 54 -13.14 -5.97 -1.13
C ILE A 54 -13.98 -4.72 -1.39
N SER A 55 -15.00 -4.50 -0.56
CA SER A 55 -15.73 -3.22 -0.51
C SER A 55 -15.07 -2.31 0.53
N LEU A 56 -14.85 -1.05 0.15
CA LEU A 56 -14.29 0.00 0.98
C LEU A 56 -15.34 1.10 1.16
N GLU A 57 -15.65 1.44 2.40
CA GLU A 57 -16.43 2.63 2.70
C GLU A 57 -15.52 3.86 2.62
N THR A 58 -15.92 4.84 1.80
CA THR A 58 -15.22 6.11 1.66
C THR A 58 -16.16 7.27 1.97
N GLY A 59 -15.61 8.47 2.13
CA GLY A 59 -16.44 9.68 2.26
C GLY A 59 -17.36 9.96 1.06
N GLY A 60 -17.12 9.31 -0.09
CA GLY A 60 -17.96 9.39 -1.29
C GLY A 60 -18.94 8.23 -1.48
N GLY A 61 -19.01 7.29 -0.52
CA GLY A 61 -19.78 6.05 -0.62
C GLY A 61 -18.89 4.81 -0.72
N GLU A 62 -19.51 3.66 -0.96
CA GLU A 62 -18.81 2.39 -1.12
C GLU A 62 -18.12 2.30 -2.48
N THR A 63 -16.91 1.75 -2.50
CA THR A 63 -16.15 1.44 -3.72
C THR A 63 -15.49 0.08 -3.61
N GLU A 64 -15.30 -0.60 -4.74
CA GLU A 64 -14.55 -1.85 -4.78
C GLU A 64 -13.05 -1.61 -4.97
N ALA A 65 -12.22 -2.45 -4.37
CA ALA A 65 -10.78 -2.50 -4.57
C ALA A 65 -10.27 -3.93 -4.45
N TYR A 66 -9.02 -4.16 -4.86
CA TYR A 66 -8.37 -5.45 -4.69
C TYR A 66 -7.42 -5.46 -3.50
N LEU A 67 -7.57 -6.43 -2.61
CA LEU A 67 -6.67 -6.68 -1.49
C LEU A 67 -5.72 -7.82 -1.83
N VAL A 68 -4.42 -7.54 -1.81
CA VAL A 68 -3.36 -8.54 -1.93
C VAL A 68 -2.65 -8.67 -0.60
N ASN A 69 -2.89 -9.80 0.08
CA ASN A 69 -2.34 -10.07 1.41
C ASN A 69 -0.81 -10.27 1.36
N ASN A 70 -0.10 -9.72 2.36
CA ASN A 70 1.37 -9.81 2.50
C ASN A 70 2.14 -9.47 1.20
N ALA A 71 1.65 -8.50 0.43
CA ALA A 71 2.15 -8.19 -0.90
C ALA A 71 3.48 -7.45 -0.91
N LEU A 72 3.74 -6.64 0.13
CA LEU A 72 4.84 -5.68 0.14
C LEU A 72 5.61 -5.73 1.46
N SER A 73 6.91 -5.59 1.34
CA SER A 73 7.79 -5.18 2.43
C SER A 73 7.90 -3.66 2.40
N LEU A 74 7.54 -2.99 3.50
CA LEU A 74 7.51 -1.53 3.64
C LEU A 74 8.55 -1.07 4.68
N SER A 75 9.38 -0.11 4.30
CA SER A 75 10.27 0.62 5.21
C SER A 75 10.03 2.12 5.13
N LEU A 76 10.18 2.83 6.25
CA LEU A 76 10.24 4.29 6.29
C LEU A 76 11.69 4.73 6.06
N GLU A 77 11.89 5.64 5.13
CA GLU A 77 13.17 6.25 4.79
C GLU A 77 13.22 7.64 5.46
N LEU A 78 13.73 7.71 6.69
CA LEU A 78 13.91 8.97 7.41
C LEU A 78 15.30 9.55 7.11
N GLU A 79 15.54 10.81 7.49
CA GLU A 79 16.82 11.48 7.24
C GLU A 79 17.99 10.82 8.00
N ASP A 80 17.73 10.35 9.22
CA ASP A 80 18.71 9.78 10.13
C ASP A 80 18.77 8.24 10.12
N ARG A 81 17.66 7.59 9.71
CA ARG A 81 17.54 6.13 9.79
C ARG A 81 16.49 5.55 8.86
N VAL A 82 16.60 4.25 8.63
CA VAL A 82 15.54 3.44 8.01
C VAL A 82 14.81 2.66 9.10
N VAL A 83 13.48 2.68 9.08
CA VAL A 83 12.63 1.92 10.03
C VAL A 83 11.85 0.85 9.28
N GLY A 84 11.83 -0.37 9.84
CA GLY A 84 11.24 -1.56 9.22
C GLY A 84 12.32 -2.57 8.77
N PRO A 85 12.03 -3.43 7.78
CA PRO A 85 10.77 -3.55 7.06
C PRO A 85 9.65 -4.21 7.87
N ILE A 86 8.41 -3.89 7.53
CA ILE A 86 7.23 -4.68 7.94
C ILE A 86 6.52 -5.24 6.70
N MET A 87 5.84 -6.37 6.86
CA MET A 87 4.96 -6.89 5.81
C MET A 87 3.62 -6.16 5.87
N VAL A 88 3.14 -5.72 4.70
CA VAL A 88 1.86 -5.01 4.55
C VAL A 88 1.06 -5.62 3.41
N ASN A 89 -0.26 -5.55 3.52
CA ASN A 89 -1.13 -5.86 2.40
C ASN A 89 -1.20 -4.66 1.45
N ALA A 90 -1.39 -4.93 0.16
CA ALA A 90 -1.60 -3.90 -0.85
C ALA A 90 -3.08 -3.82 -1.22
N ILE A 91 -3.67 -2.63 -1.06
CA ILE A 91 -5.00 -2.32 -1.58
C ILE A 91 -4.80 -1.59 -2.91
N ILE A 92 -5.30 -2.16 -3.99
CA ILE A 92 -5.13 -1.64 -5.34
C ILE A 92 -6.50 -1.25 -5.86
N ASN A 93 -6.72 0.06 -6.01
CA ASN A 93 -7.91 0.57 -6.68
C ASN A 93 -7.64 0.76 -8.19
N PRO A 94 -8.35 0.04 -9.08
CA PRO A 94 -8.23 0.20 -10.52
C PRO A 94 -8.99 1.41 -11.09
N ILE A 95 -9.85 2.07 -10.30
CA ILE A 95 -10.79 3.13 -10.73
C ILE A 95 -10.38 4.48 -10.15
#